data_AF-A0A935SPV3-F1
#
_entry.id   AF-A0A935SPV3-F1
#
_cell.length_a   1.000
_cell.length_b   1.000
_cell.length_c   1.000
_cell.angle_alpha   90.00
_cell.angle_beta   90.00
_cell.angle_gamma   90.00
#
_symmetry.space_group_name_H-M   'P 1'
#
loop_
_entity.id
_entity.type
_entity.pdbx_description
1 polymer ?
#
loop_
_entity_poly.entity_id
_entity_poly.type
_entity_poly.pdbx_seq_one_letter_code
_entity_poly.pdbx_strand_id
1 'polypeptide(L)'
;MITLPNNCQCSELTVYPKNWQSGGTALLKINWYIQYYFRDPLFKKQFPYGKLQIIKGMNKYKTLPERRAYTKDAMEHELRLLKDKAYNPITGISTEPIETDCEIDPNTNFTDALDKALHKIKVEKDTLADIKSVLKYFCQSVKSLRYDIIPISQVKRKHIRHALDNCATIKKKSGQQISSTTIGNI
;
A
#
# COMPACT_ATOMS: atom_id res chain seq x y z
N MET A 1 -6.06 -12.41 8.36
CA MET A 1 -6.56 -12.11 7.00
C MET A 1 -5.42 -11.49 6.21
N ILE A 2 -5.25 -11.89 4.96
CA ILE A 2 -4.19 -11.43 4.07
C ILE A 2 -4.78 -10.33 3.17
N THR A 3 -4.12 -9.17 3.14
CA THR A 3 -4.48 -8.06 2.23
C THR A 3 -3.92 -8.34 0.85
N LEU A 4 -4.75 -8.14 -0.18
CA LEU A 4 -4.42 -8.34 -1.59
C LEU A 4 -4.54 -7.01 -2.35
N PRO A 5 -4.02 -6.91 -3.59
CA PRO A 5 -4.24 -5.75 -4.45
C PRO A 5 -5.73 -5.44 -4.67
N ASN A 6 -6.02 -4.23 -5.19
CA ASN A 6 -7.39 -3.76 -5.46
C ASN A 6 -8.32 -3.78 -4.23
N ASN A 7 -7.73 -3.60 -3.04
CA ASN A 7 -8.44 -3.61 -1.75
C ASN A 7 -9.21 -4.93 -1.47
N CYS A 8 -8.80 -6.02 -2.13
CA CYS A 8 -9.30 -7.36 -1.89
C CYS A 8 -8.64 -7.98 -0.67
N GLN A 9 -9.27 -9.02 -0.11
CA GLN A 9 -8.74 -9.73 1.06
C GLN A 9 -8.95 -11.24 0.89
N CYS A 10 -8.06 -12.05 1.44
CA CYS A 10 -8.31 -13.47 1.60
C CYS A 10 -8.09 -13.96 3.03
N SER A 11 -8.78 -15.03 3.41
CA SER A 11 -8.44 -15.77 4.62
C SER A 11 -7.11 -16.50 4.44
N GLU A 12 -6.55 -16.98 5.54
CA GLU A 12 -5.44 -17.92 5.45
C GLU A 12 -5.87 -19.17 4.69
N LEU A 13 -4.97 -19.70 3.87
CA LEU A 13 -5.18 -20.95 3.15
C LEU A 13 -5.08 -22.09 4.15
N THR A 14 -6.14 -22.88 4.24
CA THR A 14 -6.20 -24.04 5.14
C THR A 14 -6.31 -25.31 4.33
N VAL A 15 -5.63 -26.37 4.78
CA VAL A 15 -5.67 -27.68 4.13
C VAL A 15 -6.56 -28.58 4.95
N TYR A 16 -7.49 -29.25 4.28
CA TYR A 16 -8.14 -30.44 4.81
C TYR A 16 -7.42 -31.67 4.25
N PRO A 17 -7.08 -32.68 5.07
CA PRO A 17 -7.31 -32.77 6.52
C PRO A 17 -6.37 -31.88 7.35
N LYS A 18 -6.81 -31.40 8.52
CA LYS A 18 -6.08 -30.40 9.34
C LYS A 18 -4.67 -30.86 9.75
N ASN A 19 -4.48 -32.16 9.95
CA ASN A 19 -3.19 -32.77 10.33
C ASN A 19 -2.35 -33.25 9.12
N TRP A 20 -2.57 -32.69 7.92
CA TRP A 20 -1.88 -33.11 6.69
C TRP A 20 -0.34 -33.14 6.78
N GLN A 21 0.26 -32.27 7.60
CA GLN A 21 1.72 -32.18 7.79
C GLN A 21 2.30 -33.31 8.64
N SER A 22 1.58 -33.75 9.67
CA SER A 22 2.08 -34.67 10.70
C SER A 22 1.39 -36.04 10.70
N GLY A 23 0.22 -36.18 10.04
CA GLY A 23 -0.56 -37.41 10.07
C GLY A 23 0.06 -38.57 9.29
N GLY A 24 -0.35 -39.80 9.62
CA GLY A 24 0.15 -41.03 9.01
C GLY A 24 -0.49 -41.38 7.66
N THR A 25 -0.20 -42.58 7.17
CA THR A 25 -0.63 -43.10 5.85
C THR A 25 -2.14 -43.20 5.69
N ALA A 26 -2.91 -43.27 6.78
CA ALA A 26 -4.37 -43.21 6.76
C ALA A 26 -4.92 -41.99 6.02
N LEU A 27 -4.18 -40.86 6.02
CA LEU A 27 -4.56 -39.65 5.30
C LEU A 27 -4.61 -39.82 3.78
N LEU A 28 -3.97 -40.85 3.22
CA LEU A 28 -4.00 -41.11 1.77
C LEU A 28 -5.38 -41.54 1.28
N LYS A 29 -6.20 -42.12 2.16
CA LYS A 29 -7.58 -42.54 1.89
C LYS A 29 -8.58 -41.38 1.89
N ILE A 30 -8.18 -40.24 2.46
CA ILE A 30 -9.02 -39.05 2.59
C ILE A 30 -8.71 -38.11 1.43
N ASN A 31 -9.73 -37.41 0.93
CA ASN A 31 -9.56 -36.38 -0.09
C ASN A 31 -8.98 -35.10 0.50
N TRP A 32 -7.81 -34.72 0.03
CA TRP A 32 -7.15 -33.47 0.37
C TRP A 32 -7.68 -32.35 -0.52
N TYR A 33 -7.90 -31.19 0.09
CA TYR A 33 -8.23 -29.94 -0.59
C TYR A 33 -7.71 -28.75 0.21
N ILE A 34 -7.36 -27.67 -0.48
CA ILE A 34 -7.06 -26.39 0.14
C ILE A 34 -8.32 -25.55 0.05
N GLN A 35 -8.64 -24.80 1.11
CA GLN A 35 -9.75 -23.88 1.11
C GLN A 35 -9.37 -22.53 1.70
N TYR A 36 -10.01 -21.48 1.19
CA TYR A 36 -9.93 -20.13 1.72
C TYR A 36 -11.16 -19.32 1.29
N TYR A 37 -11.43 -18.22 1.99
CA TYR A 37 -12.45 -17.25 1.60
C TYR A 37 -11.79 -16.06 0.92
N PHE A 38 -12.27 -15.72 -0.28
CA PHE A 38 -11.87 -14.52 -1.02
C PHE A 38 -12.92 -13.43 -0.88
N ARG A 39 -12.50 -12.20 -0.60
CA ARG A 39 -13.37 -11.04 -0.38
C ARG A 39 -13.00 -9.92 -1.33
N ASP A 40 -13.96 -9.53 -2.14
CA ASP A 40 -13.87 -8.36 -3.01
C ASP A 40 -14.89 -7.31 -2.56
N PRO A 41 -14.48 -6.07 -2.26
CA PRO A 41 -15.39 -4.98 -1.92
C PRO A 41 -16.50 -4.75 -2.94
N LEU A 42 -16.23 -4.92 -4.24
CA LEU A 42 -17.21 -4.72 -5.32
C LEU A 42 -18.33 -5.75 -5.27
N PHE A 43 -18.02 -6.99 -4.85
CA PHE A 43 -18.97 -8.08 -4.78
C PHE A 43 -19.51 -8.32 -3.36
N LYS A 44 -19.30 -7.40 -2.42
CA LYS A 44 -19.74 -7.54 -1.02
C LYS A 44 -21.24 -7.78 -0.88
N LYS A 45 -22.07 -7.22 -1.77
CA LYS A 45 -23.52 -7.48 -1.79
C LYS A 45 -23.86 -8.93 -2.15
N GLN A 46 -23.11 -9.52 -3.08
CA GLN A 46 -23.33 -10.89 -3.55
C GLN A 46 -22.67 -11.92 -2.62
N PHE A 47 -21.51 -11.59 -2.06
CA PHE A 47 -20.74 -12.44 -1.15
C PHE A 47 -20.40 -11.70 0.15
N PRO A 48 -21.36 -11.54 1.09
CA PRO A 48 -21.15 -10.79 2.33
C PRO A 48 -20.00 -11.31 3.19
N TYR A 49 -19.79 -12.63 3.17
CA TYR A 49 -18.74 -13.31 3.92
C TYR A 49 -17.51 -13.69 3.07
N GLY A 50 -17.54 -13.37 1.77
CA GLY A 50 -16.57 -13.80 0.76
C GLY A 50 -16.99 -15.06 0.01
N LYS A 51 -16.35 -15.29 -1.15
CA LYS A 51 -16.50 -16.50 -1.96
C LYS A 51 -15.57 -17.59 -1.43
N LEU A 52 -16.13 -18.75 -1.09
CA LEU A 52 -15.35 -19.93 -0.73
C LEU A 52 -14.65 -20.48 -1.97
N GLN A 53 -13.34 -20.62 -1.89
CA GLN A 53 -12.50 -21.24 -2.92
C GLN A 53 -11.97 -22.57 -2.42
N ILE A 54 -12.04 -23.58 -3.28
CA ILE A 54 -11.60 -24.95 -2.99
C ILE A 54 -10.67 -25.42 -4.10
N ILE A 55 -9.41 -25.63 -3.75
CA ILE A 55 -8.39 -26.15 -4.66
C ILE A 55 -8.27 -27.65 -4.45
N LYS A 56 -8.43 -28.40 -5.54
CA LYS A 56 -8.29 -29.85 -5.62
C LYS A 56 -7.07 -30.19 -6.46
N GLY A 57 -6.61 -31.45 -6.41
CA GLY A 57 -5.53 -31.95 -7.27
C GLY A 57 -4.46 -32.75 -6.54
N MET A 58 -4.38 -32.62 -5.21
CA MET A 58 -3.44 -33.35 -4.36
C MET A 58 -3.70 -34.87 -4.36
N ASN A 59 -4.93 -35.31 -4.60
CA ASN A 59 -5.32 -36.72 -4.45
C ASN A 59 -4.77 -37.66 -5.54
N LYS A 60 -4.14 -37.11 -6.58
CA LYS A 60 -3.45 -37.91 -7.61
C LYS A 60 -2.15 -38.55 -7.08
N TYR A 61 -1.47 -37.88 -6.16
CA TYR A 61 -0.21 -38.35 -5.55
C TYR A 61 -0.48 -39.51 -4.59
N LYS A 62 0.26 -40.61 -4.73
CA LYS A 62 0.01 -41.85 -3.99
C LYS A 62 0.86 -41.97 -2.73
N THR A 63 1.94 -41.19 -2.60
CA THR A 63 2.79 -41.17 -1.41
C THR A 63 2.56 -39.90 -0.59
N LEU A 64 2.73 -40.00 0.74
CA LEU A 64 2.60 -38.83 1.62
C LEU A 64 3.64 -37.74 1.33
N PRO A 65 4.93 -38.05 1.11
CA PRO A 65 5.92 -37.02 0.79
C PRO A 65 5.55 -36.22 -0.46
N GLU A 66 5.19 -36.89 -1.55
CA GLU A 66 4.77 -36.23 -2.79
C GLU A 66 3.51 -35.39 -2.58
N ARG A 67 2.50 -35.95 -1.92
CA ARG A 67 1.23 -35.24 -1.69
C ARG A 67 1.46 -33.98 -0.86
N ARG A 68 2.34 -34.03 0.15
CA ARG A 68 2.73 -32.88 0.98
C ARG A 68 3.53 -31.85 0.21
N ALA A 69 4.51 -32.28 -0.58
CA ALA A 69 5.30 -31.39 -1.42
C ALA A 69 4.39 -30.61 -2.36
N TYR A 70 3.53 -31.32 -3.11
CA TYR A 70 2.59 -30.68 -4.02
C TYR A 70 1.57 -29.79 -3.29
N THR A 71 1.13 -30.15 -2.08
CA THR A 71 0.23 -29.30 -1.29
C THR A 71 0.90 -27.96 -0.95
N LYS A 72 2.19 -27.97 -0.57
CA LYS A 72 2.95 -26.74 -0.33
C LYS A 72 3.08 -25.91 -1.60
N ASP A 73 3.48 -26.53 -2.71
CA ASP A 73 3.63 -25.86 -4.00
C ASP A 73 2.30 -25.25 -4.47
N ALA A 74 1.18 -25.97 -4.28
CA ALA A 74 -0.15 -25.48 -4.64
C ALA A 74 -0.57 -24.27 -3.79
N MET A 75 -0.27 -24.28 -2.49
CA MET A 75 -0.55 -23.13 -1.61
C MET A 75 0.28 -21.90 -1.99
N GLU A 76 1.57 -22.10 -2.27
CA GLU A 76 2.48 -21.03 -2.70
C GLU A 76 2.07 -20.46 -4.05
N HIS A 77 1.77 -21.33 -5.01
CA HIS A 77 1.29 -20.94 -6.32
C HIS A 77 0.00 -20.11 -6.23
N GLU A 78 -0.96 -20.55 -5.42
CA GLU A 78 -2.21 -19.80 -5.22
C GLU A 78 -1.95 -18.43 -4.60
N LEU A 79 -1.12 -18.36 -3.55
CA LEU A 79 -0.76 -17.09 -2.93
C LEU A 79 -0.09 -16.14 -3.92
N ARG A 80 0.78 -16.67 -4.78
CA ARG A 80 1.44 -15.90 -5.86
C ARG A 80 0.42 -15.37 -6.87
N LEU A 81 -0.55 -16.18 -7.28
CA LEU A 81 -1.63 -15.72 -8.18
C LEU A 81 -2.44 -14.58 -7.55
N LEU A 82 -2.79 -14.71 -6.28
CA LEU A 82 -3.60 -13.71 -5.58
C LEU A 82 -2.83 -12.42 -5.29
N LYS A 83 -1.55 -12.52 -4.92
CA LYS A 83 -0.73 -11.36 -4.54
C LYS A 83 -0.09 -10.66 -5.72
N ASP A 84 0.54 -11.42 -6.60
CA ASP A 84 1.42 -10.85 -7.62
C ASP A 84 0.66 -10.57 -8.91
N LYS A 85 -0.26 -11.46 -9.28
CA LYS A 85 -1.09 -11.31 -10.49
C LYS A 85 -2.47 -10.70 -10.24
N ALA A 86 -2.72 -10.27 -9.00
CA ALA A 86 -4.01 -9.76 -8.52
C ALA A 86 -5.22 -10.52 -9.09
N TYR A 87 -5.11 -11.85 -9.12
CA TYR A 87 -6.16 -12.73 -9.63
C TYR A 87 -7.40 -12.64 -8.74
N ASN A 88 -8.56 -12.49 -9.38
CA ASN A 88 -9.85 -12.45 -8.69
C ASN A 88 -10.63 -13.76 -8.94
N PRO A 89 -10.72 -14.65 -7.94
CA PRO A 89 -11.45 -15.91 -8.07
C PRO A 89 -12.97 -15.77 -8.24
N ILE A 90 -13.55 -14.57 -8.00
CA ILE A 90 -14.97 -14.30 -8.24
C ILE A 90 -15.23 -14.16 -9.74
N THR A 91 -14.41 -13.34 -10.40
CA THR A 91 -14.57 -13.00 -11.83
C THR A 91 -13.78 -13.93 -12.75
N GLY A 92 -12.75 -14.60 -12.24
CA GLY A 92 -11.85 -15.45 -13.02
C GLY A 92 -10.80 -14.67 -13.82
N ILE A 93 -10.62 -13.38 -13.52
CA ILE A 93 -9.74 -12.48 -14.26
C ILE A 93 -8.53 -12.11 -13.39
N SER A 94 -7.34 -12.18 -13.99
CA SER A 94 -6.15 -11.50 -13.48
C SER A 94 -6.16 -10.09 -14.05
N THR A 95 -6.44 -9.11 -13.21
CA THR A 95 -6.01 -7.74 -13.51
C THR A 95 -4.55 -7.69 -13.10
N GLU A 96 -3.63 -7.24 -13.97
CA GLU A 96 -2.36 -6.70 -13.47
C GLU A 96 -2.70 -5.77 -12.30
N PRO A 97 -1.92 -5.75 -11.20
CA PRO A 97 -2.06 -4.68 -10.22
C PRO A 97 -2.16 -3.41 -11.06
N ILE A 98 -3.26 -2.67 -10.91
CA ILE A 98 -3.29 -1.34 -11.48
C ILE A 98 -2.05 -0.74 -10.82
N GLU A 99 -0.96 -0.57 -11.57
CA GLU A 99 0.01 0.46 -11.27
C GLU A 99 -0.92 1.65 -11.16
N THR A 100 -1.29 1.99 -9.92
CA THR A 100 -1.89 3.27 -9.70
C THR A 100 -0.89 4.17 -10.37
N ASP A 101 -1.32 4.80 -11.46
CA ASP A 101 -0.58 5.79 -12.24
C ASP A 101 -0.41 7.02 -11.32
N CYS A 102 0.14 6.73 -10.15
CA CYS A 102 0.46 7.61 -9.08
C CYS A 102 1.70 8.27 -9.62
N GLU A 103 1.47 9.41 -10.26
CA GLU A 103 2.56 10.30 -10.67
C GLU A 103 3.55 10.51 -9.51
N ILE A 104 3.12 10.37 -8.25
CA ILE A 104 3.93 10.40 -7.05
C ILE A 104 3.57 9.23 -6.14
N ASP A 105 4.57 8.43 -5.73
CA ASP A 105 4.39 7.28 -4.83
C ASP A 105 3.67 7.70 -3.52
N PRO A 106 2.59 7.02 -3.10
CA PRO A 106 1.81 7.33 -1.89
C PRO A 106 2.60 7.35 -0.56
N ASN A 107 3.75 6.68 -0.52
CA ASN A 107 4.67 6.62 0.61
C ASN A 107 5.75 7.73 0.57
N THR A 108 5.80 8.52 -0.51
CA THR A 108 6.70 9.69 -0.57
C THR A 108 6.35 10.66 0.56
N ASN A 109 7.36 11.13 1.28
CA ASN A 109 7.24 12.15 2.31
C ASN A 109 6.57 13.42 1.78
N PHE A 110 5.83 14.14 2.63
CA PHE A 110 4.99 15.25 2.20
C PHE A 110 5.77 16.35 1.45
N THR A 111 6.93 16.78 1.96
CA THR A 111 7.73 17.83 1.28
C THR A 111 8.32 17.34 -0.04
N ASP A 112 8.76 16.09 -0.09
CA ASP A 112 9.36 15.49 -1.28
C ASP A 112 8.31 15.27 -2.37
N ALA A 113 7.08 14.98 -1.98
CA ALA A 113 5.94 14.89 -2.89
C ALA A 113 5.63 16.27 -3.52
N LEU A 114 5.66 17.35 -2.75
CA LEU A 114 5.46 18.71 -3.29
C LEU A 114 6.57 19.12 -4.27
N ASP A 115 7.82 18.76 -3.96
CA ASP A 115 8.96 19.02 -4.83
C ASP A 115 8.86 18.24 -6.16
N LYS A 116 8.55 16.94 -6.08
CA LYS A 116 8.28 16.11 -7.27
C LYS A 116 7.13 16.67 -8.11
N ALA A 117 6.06 17.18 -7.49
CA ALA A 117 4.94 17.80 -8.20
C ALA A 117 5.37 19.09 -8.92
N LEU A 118 6.21 19.90 -8.28
CA LEU A 118 6.75 21.14 -8.87
C LEU A 118 7.63 20.87 -10.11
N HIS A 119 8.35 19.75 -10.15
CA HIS A 119 9.13 19.37 -11.33
C HIS A 119 8.28 18.91 -12.52
N LYS A 120 7.01 18.56 -12.28
CA LYS A 120 6.09 18.06 -13.32
C LYS A 120 5.17 19.14 -13.90
N ILE A 121 4.93 20.22 -13.16
CA ILE A 121 4.01 21.26 -13.60
C ILE A 121 4.58 22.04 -14.81
N LYS A 122 3.75 22.24 -15.83
CA LYS A 122 4.07 23.04 -17.02
C LYS A 122 3.35 24.38 -16.94
N VAL A 123 4.08 25.42 -16.54
CA VAL A 123 3.57 26.80 -16.41
C VAL A 123 4.60 27.80 -16.93
N GLU A 124 4.17 29.03 -17.13
CA GLU A 124 5.00 30.17 -17.48
C GLU A 124 6.02 30.48 -16.36
N LYS A 125 7.14 31.14 -16.68
CA LYS A 125 8.30 31.28 -15.79
C LYS A 125 8.00 32.10 -14.54
N ASP A 126 7.27 33.20 -14.68
CA ASP A 126 6.91 34.07 -13.56
C ASP A 126 5.92 33.33 -12.64
N THR A 127 4.96 32.62 -13.23
CA THR A 127 4.05 31.75 -12.48
C THR A 127 4.80 30.67 -11.69
N LEU A 128 5.82 30.05 -12.30
CA LEU A 128 6.65 29.05 -11.62
C LEU A 128 7.44 29.67 -10.45
N ALA A 129 7.93 30.90 -10.62
CA ALA A 129 8.66 31.62 -9.58
C ALA A 129 7.77 31.92 -8.37
N ASP A 130 6.52 32.35 -8.61
CA ASP A 130 5.54 32.59 -7.55
C ASP A 130 5.22 31.30 -6.78
N ILE A 131 4.98 30.20 -7.49
CA ILE A 131 4.72 28.89 -6.87
C ILE A 131 5.92 28.45 -6.01
N LYS A 132 7.16 28.59 -6.53
CA LYS A 132 8.38 28.29 -5.78
C LYS A 132 8.50 29.12 -4.50
N SER A 133 8.18 30.41 -4.59
CA SER A 133 8.20 31.31 -3.44
C SER A 133 7.21 30.88 -2.35
N VAL A 134 5.97 30.56 -2.74
CA VAL A 134 4.94 30.07 -1.81
C VAL A 134 5.35 28.73 -1.18
N LEU A 135 5.79 27.77 -2.00
CA LEU A 135 6.21 26.45 -1.52
C LEU A 135 7.38 26.53 -0.54
N LYS A 136 8.32 27.46 -0.74
CA LYS A 136 9.45 27.66 0.19
C LYS A 136 8.96 27.90 1.63
N TYR A 137 8.05 28.86 1.83
CA TYR A 137 7.54 29.17 3.17
C TYR A 137 6.59 28.09 3.70
N PHE A 138 5.78 27.51 2.82
CA PHE A 138 4.91 26.40 3.18
C PHE A 138 5.71 25.18 3.67
N CYS A 139 6.76 24.77 2.96
CA CYS A 139 7.64 23.67 3.35
C CYS A 139 8.38 23.95 4.66
N GLN A 140 8.79 25.19 4.92
CA GLN A 140 9.34 25.56 6.23
C GLN A 140 8.30 25.39 7.35
N SER A 141 7.03 25.73 7.07
CA SER A 141 5.92 25.53 8.00
C SER A 141 5.69 24.06 8.32
N VAL A 142 5.57 23.24 7.28
CA VAL A 142 5.43 21.79 7.39
C VAL A 142 6.58 21.17 8.21
N LYS A 143 7.83 21.56 7.95
CA LYS A 143 9.01 21.09 8.71
C LYS A 143 8.98 21.51 10.17
N SER A 144 8.59 22.75 10.46
CA SER A 144 8.49 23.25 11.84
C SER A 144 7.43 22.52 12.67
N LEU A 145 6.37 22.04 12.01
CA LEU A 145 5.30 21.24 12.59
C LEU A 145 5.60 19.73 12.58
N ARG A 146 6.76 19.31 12.08
CA ARG A 146 7.16 17.90 11.89
C ARG A 146 6.23 17.08 10.99
N TYR A 147 5.55 17.75 10.07
CA TYR A 147 4.66 17.11 9.10
C TYR A 147 5.38 16.68 7.82
N ASP A 148 6.66 17.02 7.68
CA ASP A 148 7.49 16.75 6.50
C ASP A 148 7.67 15.26 6.23
N ILE A 149 7.80 14.45 7.27
CA ILE A 149 7.97 13.00 7.20
C ILE A 149 6.66 12.20 7.05
N ILE A 150 5.51 12.88 7.02
CA ILE A 150 4.22 12.19 6.85
C ILE A 150 4.12 11.72 5.39
N PRO A 151 3.83 10.43 5.14
CA PRO A 151 3.55 9.96 3.78
C PRO A 151 2.42 10.78 3.14
N ILE A 152 2.55 11.14 1.86
CA ILE A 152 1.56 11.98 1.18
C ILE A 152 0.14 11.41 1.25
N SER A 153 0.00 10.08 1.20
CA SER A 153 -1.26 9.35 1.39
C SER A 153 -1.94 9.56 2.75
N GLN A 154 -1.17 9.94 3.77
CA GLN A 154 -1.64 10.17 5.14
C GLN A 154 -1.84 11.65 5.46
N VAL A 155 -1.54 12.56 4.52
CA VAL A 155 -1.77 14.00 4.70
C VAL A 155 -3.27 14.28 4.72
N LYS A 156 -3.73 14.90 5.80
CA LYS A 156 -5.15 15.24 6.02
C LYS A 156 -5.33 16.75 5.96
N ARG A 157 -6.57 17.20 5.73
CA ARG A 157 -6.96 18.63 5.70
C ARG A 157 -6.42 19.43 6.89
N LYS A 158 -6.41 18.83 8.10
CA LYS A 158 -5.87 19.46 9.32
C LYS A 158 -4.39 19.83 9.20
N HIS A 159 -3.57 18.99 8.56
CA HIS A 159 -2.13 19.25 8.41
C HIS A 159 -1.89 20.46 7.50
N ILE A 160 -2.64 20.54 6.40
CA ILE A 160 -2.59 21.67 5.46
C ILE A 160 -3.02 22.96 6.16
N ARG A 161 -4.15 22.93 6.87
CA ARG A 161 -4.64 24.10 7.63
C ARG A 161 -3.61 24.60 8.64
N HIS A 162 -3.08 23.71 9.48
CA HIS A 162 -2.06 24.08 10.47
C HIS A 162 -0.79 24.65 9.81
N ALA A 163 -0.36 24.07 8.69
CA ALA A 163 0.79 24.58 7.95
C ALA A 163 0.53 26.00 7.40
N LEU A 164 -0.66 26.27 6.87
CA LEU A 164 -1.04 27.61 6.41
C LEU A 164 -1.11 28.61 7.57
N ASP A 165 -1.75 28.24 8.68
CA ASP A 165 -1.86 29.09 9.88
C ASP A 165 -0.45 29.44 10.42
N ASN A 166 0.46 28.46 10.41
CA ASN A 166 1.83 28.64 10.88
C ASN A 166 2.74 29.37 9.86
N CYS A 167 2.34 29.54 8.60
CA CYS A 167 3.11 30.37 7.65
C CYS A 167 3.22 31.84 8.13
N ALA A 168 2.18 32.34 8.82
CA ALA A 168 2.17 33.69 9.40
C ALA A 168 3.25 33.89 10.48
N THR A 169 3.65 32.83 11.18
CA THR A 169 4.69 32.89 12.23
C THR A 169 6.09 32.82 11.64
N ILE A 170 6.27 32.06 10.55
CA ILE A 170 7.56 31.88 9.88
C ILE A 170 8.04 33.16 9.20
N LYS A 171 7.13 33.88 8.52
CA LYS A 171 7.46 35.14 7.87
C LYS A 171 8.06 36.17 8.85
N LYS A 172 7.61 36.15 10.12
CA LYS A 172 8.14 37.03 11.19
C LYS A 172 9.56 36.65 11.60
N LYS A 173 9.88 35.35 11.70
CA LYS A 173 11.22 34.85 12.08
C LYS A 173 12.27 35.11 10.99
N SER A 174 11.91 34.96 9.72
CA SER A 174 12.82 35.22 8.60
C SER A 174 13.16 36.72 8.42
N GLY A 175 12.29 37.63 8.86
CA GLY A 175 12.54 39.08 8.83
C GLY A 175 13.44 39.58 9.97
N GLN A 176 13.47 38.91 11.12
CA GLN A 176 14.26 39.32 12.30
C GLN A 176 15.74 38.91 12.23
N GLN A 177 16.12 37.96 11.37
CA GLN A 177 17.53 37.56 11.21
C GLN A 177 18.38 38.56 10.40
N ILE A 178 17.76 39.52 9.70
CA ILE A 178 18.50 40.53 8.90
C ILE A 178 18.94 41.73 9.76
N SER A 179 18.34 41.94 10.94
CA SER A 179 18.62 43.09 11.82
C SER A 179 19.74 42.89 12.86
N SER A 180 20.39 41.72 12.93
CA SER A 180 21.38 41.42 13.99
C SER A 180 22.84 41.27 13.51
N THR A 181 23.20 41.72 12.30
CA THR A 181 24.58 41.60 11.77
C THR A 181 25.23 42.96 11.46
N THR A 182 24.89 44.01 12.19
CA THR A 182 25.68 45.23 12.17
C THR A 182 25.80 45.78 13.58
N ILE A 183 26.92 45.48 14.24
CA ILE A 183 27.70 46.32 15.15
C ILE A 183 28.85 45.43 15.65
N GLY A 184 30.09 45.77 15.31
CA GLY A 184 31.27 45.06 15.78
C GLY A 184 32.55 45.34 14.97
N ASN A 185 32.81 46.60 14.60
CA ASN A 185 34.16 47.05 14.26
C ASN A 185 34.57 48.07 15.33
N ILE A 186 35.52 47.69 16.19
CA ILE A 186 36.51 48.59 16.81
C ILE A 186 37.84 47.84 16.74
#